data_AF-A0A4S2BL30-F1
#
_entry.id   AF-A0A4S2BL30-F1
#
_cell.length_a   1.000
_cell.length_b   1.000
_cell.length_c   1.000
_cell.angle_alpha   90.00
_cell.angle_beta   90.00
_cell.angle_gamma   90.00
#
_symmetry.space_group_name_H-M   'P 1'
#
loop_
_entity.id
_entity.type
_entity.pdbx_description
1 polymer ?
#
loop_
_entity_poly.entity_id
_entity_poly.type
_entity_poly.pdbx_seq_one_letter_code
_entity_poly.pdbx_strand_id
1 'polypeptide(L)'
;MDNQEAKQRILNKLRNIVFLLLGITVLFLSIQSIAQAKGNLGGILGNVVWFLLSLIVLMQAVISIIRELKELPSKQRLYQLSDWAILISGIILGNAGYFAKQNSLLLIGIVLFIAGCIPIHDRPKKK
;
A
#
# COMPACT_ATOMS: atom_id res chain seq x y z
N MET A 1 -18.07 3.63 -21.04
CA MET A 1 -17.89 3.78 -19.61
C MET A 1 -18.79 4.89 -19.18
N ASP A 2 -19.78 4.55 -18.36
CA ASP A 2 -20.61 5.54 -17.71
C ASP A 2 -19.75 6.32 -16.69
N ASN A 3 -20.05 7.59 -16.48
CA ASN A 3 -19.30 8.48 -15.59
C ASN A 3 -19.29 7.96 -14.14
N GLN A 4 -20.31 7.17 -13.76
CA GLN A 4 -20.39 6.51 -12.45
C GLN A 4 -19.39 5.36 -12.29
N GLU A 5 -19.19 4.52 -13.32
CA GLU A 5 -18.24 3.40 -13.28
C GLU A 5 -16.79 3.90 -13.13
N ALA A 6 -16.45 4.98 -13.83
CA ALA A 6 -15.13 5.61 -13.75
C ALA A 6 -14.85 6.15 -12.33
N LYS A 7 -15.82 6.84 -11.72
CA LYS A 7 -15.70 7.35 -10.35
C LYS A 7 -15.52 6.22 -9.34
N GLN A 8 -16.29 5.14 -9.45
CA GLN A 8 -16.19 4.00 -8.54
C GLN A 8 -14.81 3.33 -8.62
N ARG A 9 -14.25 3.21 -9.82
CA ARG A 9 -12.90 2.68 -10.02
C ARG A 9 -11.83 3.55 -9.34
N ILE A 10 -11.90 4.86 -9.49
CA ILE A 10 -10.96 5.79 -8.86
C ILE A 10 -11.07 5.72 -7.33
N LEU A 11 -12.29 5.71 -6.80
CA LEU A 11 -12.55 5.56 -5.36
C LEU A 11 -11.99 4.26 -4.80
N ASN A 12 -12.19 3.14 -5.49
CA ASN A 12 -11.64 1.86 -5.08
C ASN A 12 -10.10 1.86 -5.10
N LYS A 13 -9.47 2.42 -6.14
CA LYS A 13 -8.01 2.56 -6.23
C LYS A 13 -7.48 3.40 -5.07
N LEU A 14 -8.08 4.57 -4.80
CA LEU A 14 -7.69 5.44 -3.68
C LEU A 14 -7.84 4.74 -2.33
N ARG A 15 -8.97 4.05 -2.10
CA ARG A 15 -9.18 3.25 -0.89
C ARG A 15 -8.07 2.22 -0.70
N ASN A 16 -7.69 1.51 -1.77
CA ASN A 16 -6.63 0.51 -1.71
C ASN A 16 -5.26 1.14 -1.42
N ILE A 17 -4.95 2.31 -1.99
CA ILE A 17 -3.73 3.07 -1.67
C ILE A 17 -3.71 3.42 -0.18
N VAL A 18 -4.81 3.96 0.35
CA VAL A 18 -4.93 4.32 1.77
C VAL A 18 -4.76 3.10 2.67
N PHE A 19 -5.37 1.96 2.31
CA PHE A 19 -5.28 0.73 3.07
C PHE A 19 -3.86 0.15 3.06
N LEU A 20 -3.17 0.19 1.91
CA LEU A 20 -1.76 -0.23 1.83
C LEU A 20 -0.86 0.69 2.68
N LEU A 21 -1.05 2.01 2.58
CA LEU A 21 -0.28 2.98 3.35
C LEU A 21 -0.45 2.76 4.85
N LEU A 22 -1.70 2.70 5.32
CA LEU A 22 -2.02 2.47 6.73
C LEU A 22 -1.56 1.10 7.19
N GLY A 23 -1.89 0.04 6.45
CA GLY A 23 -1.55 -1.33 6.80
C GLY A 23 -0.05 -1.55 6.93
N ILE A 24 0.75 -1.11 5.95
CA ILE A 24 2.21 -1.29 6.00
C ILE A 24 2.81 -0.44 7.12
N THR A 25 2.38 0.82 7.27
CA THR A 25 2.95 1.72 8.28
C THR A 25 2.65 1.23 9.70
N VAL A 26 1.41 0.83 9.99
CA VAL A 26 1.04 0.27 11.29
C VAL A 26 1.77 -1.04 11.55
N LEU A 27 1.98 -1.88 10.53
CA LEU A 27 2.76 -3.12 10.65
C LEU A 27 4.19 -2.83 11.11
N PHE A 28 4.88 -1.88 10.47
CA PHE A 28 6.24 -1.48 10.88
C PHE A 28 6.27 -0.91 12.30
N LEU A 29 5.35 -0.01 12.63
CA LEU A 29 5.25 0.59 13.97
C LEU A 29 5.02 -0.48 15.05
N SER A 30 4.13 -1.44 14.77
CA SER A 30 3.80 -2.52 15.70
C SER A 30 5.02 -3.42 15.93
N ILE A 31 5.75 -3.81 14.87
CA ILE A 31 6.98 -4.60 14.98
C ILE A 31 8.03 -3.86 15.81
N GLN A 32 8.26 -2.57 15.52
CA GLN A 32 9.23 -1.78 16.28
C GLN A 32 8.83 -1.68 17.76
N SER A 33 7.57 -1.38 18.04
CA SER A 33 7.10 -1.22 19.42
C SER A 33 7.15 -2.54 20.20
N ILE A 34 6.88 -3.69 19.56
CA ILE A 34 7.04 -5.01 20.19
C ILE A 34 8.51 -5.25 20.52
N ALA A 35 9.42 -5.00 19.57
CA ALA A 35 10.86 -5.16 19.78
C ALA A 35 11.41 -4.26 20.89
N GLN A 36 10.82 -3.06 21.08
CA GLN A 36 11.23 -2.09 22.10
C GLN A 36 10.52 -2.26 23.46
N ALA A 37 9.53 -3.15 23.56
CA ALA A 37 8.70 -3.26 24.77
C ALA A 37 9.45 -3.80 26.01
N LYS A 38 10.68 -4.33 25.86
CA LYS A 38 11.56 -4.77 26.97
C LYS A 38 10.85 -5.60 28.06
N GLY A 39 9.90 -6.46 27.69
CA GLY A 39 9.16 -7.33 28.63
C GLY A 39 7.87 -6.74 29.21
N ASN A 40 7.46 -5.53 28.82
CA ASN A 40 6.14 -4.99 29.16
C ASN A 40 5.03 -5.76 28.40
N LEU A 41 4.45 -6.76 29.07
CA LEU A 41 3.40 -7.62 28.51
C LEU A 41 2.18 -6.86 28.00
N GLY A 42 1.72 -5.82 28.72
CA GLY A 42 0.58 -5.00 28.28
C GLY A 42 0.88 -4.26 26.97
N GLY A 43 2.08 -3.69 26.86
CA GLY A 43 2.55 -3.06 25.62
C GLY A 43 2.70 -4.04 24.47
N ILE A 44 3.24 -5.24 24.72
CA ILE A 44 3.38 -6.29 23.70
C ILE A 44 2.01 -6.71 23.17
N LEU A 45 1.07 -7.05 24.06
CA LEU A 45 -0.26 -7.52 23.67
C LEU A 45 -1.03 -6.46 22.87
N GLY A 46 -0.99 -5.19 23.31
CA GLY A 46 -1.62 -4.09 22.58
C GLY A 46 -1.06 -3.93 21.16
N ASN A 47 0.26 -4.02 21.00
CA ASN A 47 0.88 -3.93 19.68
C ASN A 47 0.67 -5.18 18.81
N VAL A 48 0.52 -6.36 19.41
CA VAL A 48 0.11 -7.58 18.68
C VAL A 48 -1.29 -7.40 18.09
N VAL A 49 -2.22 -6.79 18.83
CA VAL A 49 -3.55 -6.46 18.29
C VAL A 49 -3.45 -5.53 17.09
N TRP A 50 -2.66 -4.44 17.19
CA TRP A 50 -2.43 -3.53 16.07
C TRP A 50 -1.78 -4.20 14.87
N PHE A 51 -0.81 -5.09 15.11
CA PHE A 51 -0.18 -5.90 14.08
C PHE A 51 -1.23 -6.76 13.35
N LEU A 52 -2.08 -7.48 14.07
CA LEU A 52 -3.13 -8.31 13.46
C LEU A 52 -4.15 -7.47 12.67
N LEU A 53 -4.59 -6.33 13.21
CA LEU A 53 -5.49 -5.42 12.50
C LEU A 53 -4.87 -4.89 11.21
N SER A 54 -3.58 -4.56 11.23
CA SER A 54 -2.86 -4.12 10.03
C SER A 54 -2.85 -5.19 8.94
N LEU A 55 -2.67 -6.46 9.30
CA LEU A 55 -2.71 -7.58 8.35
C LEU A 55 -4.09 -7.75 7.72
N ILE A 56 -5.16 -7.56 8.48
CA ILE A 56 -6.53 -7.61 7.96
C ILE A 56 -6.75 -6.52 6.91
N VAL A 57 -6.33 -5.29 7.19
CA VAL A 57 -6.44 -4.16 6.24
C VAL A 57 -5.62 -4.43 4.97
N LEU A 58 -4.40 -4.97 5.11
CA LEU A 58 -3.57 -5.35 3.97
C LEU A 58 -4.21 -6.43 3.11
N MET A 59 -4.79 -7.48 3.73
CA MET A 59 -5.51 -8.51 2.99
C MET A 59 -6.70 -7.94 2.22
N GLN A 60 -7.47 -7.02 2.81
CA GLN A 60 -8.58 -6.37 2.11
C GLN A 60 -8.11 -5.61 0.87
N ALA A 61 -7.00 -4.84 0.99
CA ALA A 61 -6.42 -4.13 -0.14
C ALA A 61 -5.96 -5.09 -1.24
N VAL A 62 -5.23 -6.16 -0.88
CA VAL A 62 -4.74 -7.17 -1.83
C VAL A 62 -5.88 -7.85 -2.57
N ILE A 63 -6.94 -8.26 -1.86
CA ILE A 63 -8.12 -8.89 -2.48
C ILE A 63 -8.79 -7.91 -3.46
N SER A 64 -8.97 -6.64 -3.07
CA SER A 64 -9.56 -5.63 -3.94
C SER A 64 -8.72 -5.41 -5.21
N ILE A 65 -7.40 -5.32 -5.07
CA ILE A 65 -6.46 -5.15 -6.19
C ILE A 65 -6.50 -6.36 -7.12
N ILE A 66 -6.47 -7.58 -6.59
CA ILE A 66 -6.53 -8.81 -7.39
C ILE A 66 -7.83 -8.88 -8.19
N ARG A 67 -8.96 -8.50 -7.59
CA ARG A 67 -10.25 -8.44 -8.29
C ARG A 67 -10.20 -7.45 -9.46
N GLU A 68 -9.71 -6.24 -9.24
CA GLU A 68 -9.53 -5.24 -10.30
C GLU A 68 -8.60 -5.74 -11.42
N LEU A 69 -7.47 -6.37 -11.06
CA LEU A 69 -6.51 -6.90 -12.02
C LEU A 69 -7.10 -8.02 -12.89
N LYS A 70 -7.96 -8.87 -12.34
CA LYS A 70 -8.61 -9.97 -13.08
C LYS A 70 -9.54 -9.46 -14.19
N GLU A 71 -10.17 -8.31 -14.00
CA GLU A 71 -11.08 -7.71 -14.99
C GLU A 71 -10.35 -7.06 -16.17
N LEU A 72 -9.02 -6.93 -16.10
CA LEU A 72 -8.22 -6.24 -17.11
C LEU A 72 -7.61 -7.19 -18.14
N PRO A 73 -7.45 -6.72 -19.39
CA PRO A 73 -6.64 -7.40 -20.42
C PRO A 73 -5.19 -7.57 -19.97
N SER A 74 -4.51 -8.62 -20.46
CA SER A 74 -3.16 -9.02 -20.04
C SER A 74 -2.12 -7.89 -20.07
N LYS A 75 -2.10 -7.06 -21.11
CA LYS A 75 -1.17 -5.92 -21.22
C LYS A 75 -1.44 -4.84 -20.17
N GLN A 76 -2.70 -4.43 -19.99
CA GLN A 76 -3.08 -3.42 -18.98
C GLN A 76 -2.87 -3.92 -17.56
N ARG A 77 -3.13 -5.21 -17.32
CA ARG A 77 -2.86 -5.88 -16.05
C ARG A 77 -1.38 -5.80 -15.66
N LEU A 78 -0.47 -6.03 -16.61
CA LEU A 78 0.97 -5.94 -16.36
C LEU A 78 1.37 -4.53 -15.91
N TYR A 79 0.93 -3.50 -16.63
CA TYR A 79 1.23 -2.11 -16.27
C TYR A 79 0.67 -1.73 -14.90
N GLN A 80 -0.59 -2.06 -14.61
CA GLN A 80 -1.17 -1.74 -13.32
C GLN A 80 -0.51 -2.52 -12.17
N LEU A 81 -0.03 -3.75 -12.43
CA LEU A 81 0.75 -4.51 -11.47
C LEU A 81 2.11 -3.84 -11.21
N SER A 82 2.77 -3.30 -12.23
CA SER A 82 3.98 -2.48 -12.08
C SER A 82 3.72 -1.21 -11.26
N ASP A 83 2.62 -0.49 -11.51
CA ASP A 83 2.22 0.69 -10.72
C ASP A 83 2.05 0.33 -9.23
N TRP A 84 1.32 -0.76 -8.94
CA TRP A 84 1.15 -1.24 -7.57
C TRP A 84 2.47 -1.68 -6.93
N ALA A 85 3.36 -2.34 -7.68
CA ALA A 85 4.66 -2.75 -7.19
C ALA A 85 5.52 -1.53 -6.81
N ILE A 86 5.59 -0.51 -7.68
CA ILE A 86 6.32 0.74 -7.42
C ILE A 86 5.75 1.44 -6.17
N LEU A 87 4.42 1.53 -6.07
CA LEU A 87 3.75 2.14 -4.94
C LEU A 87 4.05 1.41 -3.62
N ILE A 88 3.91 0.08 -3.60
CA ILE A 88 4.19 -0.75 -2.42
C ILE A 88 5.68 -0.63 -2.03
N SER A 89 6.60 -0.70 -3.00
CA SER A 89 8.03 -0.50 -2.75
C SER A 89 8.31 0.87 -2.14
N GLY A 90 7.65 1.93 -2.61
CA GLY A 90 7.76 3.26 -2.03
C GLY A 90 7.34 3.32 -0.57
N ILE A 91 6.20 2.70 -0.22
CA ILE A 91 5.72 2.63 1.16
C ILE A 91 6.69 1.85 2.05
N ILE A 92 7.17 0.70 1.59
CA ILE A 92 8.11 -0.15 2.33
C ILE A 92 9.43 0.59 2.57
N LEU A 93 10.02 1.17 1.51
CA LEU A 93 11.30 1.89 1.60
C LEU A 93 11.18 3.17 2.43
N GLY A 94 10.06 3.88 2.34
CA GLY A 94 9.80 5.07 3.16
C GLY A 94 9.75 4.71 4.65
N ASN A 95 8.99 3.68 5.00
CA ASN A 95 8.94 3.17 6.37
C ASN A 95 10.32 2.67 6.83
N ALA A 96 10.97 1.80 6.06
CA ALA A 96 12.29 1.27 6.38
C ALA A 96 13.33 2.39 6.58
N GLY A 97 13.34 3.40 5.70
CA GLY A 97 14.21 4.57 5.80
C GLY A 97 13.95 5.39 7.06
N TYR A 98 12.69 5.59 7.43
CA TYR A 98 12.30 6.26 8.68
C TYR A 98 12.85 5.50 9.91
N PHE A 99 12.60 4.19 10.01
CA PHE A 99 13.05 3.41 11.17
C PHE A 99 14.57 3.23 11.23
N ALA A 100 15.23 3.13 10.07
CA ALA A 100 16.69 3.07 9.97
C ALA A 100 17.36 4.44 10.16
N LYS A 101 16.60 5.53 10.29
CA LYS A 101 17.10 6.92 10.32
C LYS A 101 17.98 7.26 9.11
N GLN A 102 17.63 6.70 7.94
CA GLN A 102 18.35 6.91 6.68
C GLN A 102 17.54 7.85 5.77
N ASN A 103 17.92 9.13 5.77
CA ASN A 103 17.21 10.17 5.01
C ASN A 103 17.18 9.89 3.50
N SER A 104 18.26 9.34 2.92
CA SER A 104 18.30 8.96 1.51
C SER A 104 17.26 7.90 1.17
N LEU A 105 17.16 6.85 1.98
CA LEU A 105 16.21 5.76 1.78
C LEU A 105 14.75 6.24 1.96
N LEU A 106 14.52 7.09 2.95
CA LEU A 106 13.22 7.75 3.17
C LEU A 106 12.81 8.57 1.94
N LEU A 107 13.71 9.40 1.41
CA LEU A 107 13.47 10.21 0.22
C LEU A 107 13.19 9.35 -1.02
N ILE A 108 13.98 8.30 -1.24
CA ILE A 108 13.74 7.34 -2.34
C ILE A 108 12.34 6.71 -2.20
N GLY A 109 11.96 6.30 -0.99
CA GLY A 109 10.63 5.75 -0.71
C GLY A 109 9.51 6.73 -1.04
N ILE A 110 9.63 8.00 -0.63
CA ILE A 110 8.66 9.06 -0.93
C ILE A 110 8.54 9.28 -2.45
N VAL A 111 9.66 9.38 -3.16
CA VAL A 111 9.67 9.58 -4.63
C VAL A 111 8.99 8.40 -5.34
N LEU A 112 9.28 7.16 -4.94
CA LEU A 112 8.65 5.98 -5.51
C LEU A 112 7.15 5.92 -5.20
N PHE A 113 6.73 6.30 -3.99
CA PHE A 113 5.32 6.36 -3.63
C PHE A 113 4.56 7.37 -4.50
N ILE A 114 5.12 8.56 -4.71
CA ILE A 114 4.51 9.58 -5.59
C ILE A 114 4.48 9.08 -7.04
N ALA A 115 5.56 8.49 -7.52
CA ALA A 115 5.63 7.93 -8.87
C ALA A 115 4.58 6.83 -9.10
N GLY A 116 4.41 5.92 -8.14
CA GLY A 116 3.41 4.85 -8.21
C GLY A 116 1.96 5.34 -8.10
N CYS A 117 1.73 6.54 -7.57
CA CYS A 117 0.41 7.17 -7.59
C CYS A 117 0.01 7.72 -8.97
N ILE A 118 0.98 7.94 -9.87
CA ILE A 118 0.74 8.44 -11.22
C ILE A 118 0.62 7.25 -12.18
N PRO A 119 -0.57 6.99 -12.77
CA PRO A 119 -0.77 5.82 -13.63
C PRO A 119 0.08 5.90 -14.90
N ILE A 120 0.84 4.84 -15.21
CA ILE A 120 1.74 4.82 -16.38
C ILE A 120 0.95 4.75 -17.71
N HIS A 121 -0.27 4.22 -17.73
CA HIS A 121 -1.11 4.14 -18.93
C HIS A 121 -2.63 4.02 -18.65
N ASP A 122 -3.26 5.09 -18.16
CA ASP A 122 -4.73 5.21 -18.22
C ASP A 122 -5.15 5.81 -19.57
N ARG A 123 -4.90 5.11 -20.68
CA ARG A 123 -5.54 5.50 -21.94
C ARG A 123 -7.00 5.04 -21.88
N PRO A 124 -7.99 5.96 -21.98
CA PRO A 124 -9.37 5.54 -22.12
C PRO A 124 -9.46 4.64 -23.35
N LYS A 125 -10.15 3.50 -23.24
CA LYS A 125 -10.55 2.71 -24.40
C LYS A 125 -11.20 3.68 -25.38
N LYS A 126 -10.54 4.00 -26.50
CA LYS A 126 -11.25 4.54 -27.66
C LYS A 126 -12.28 3.47 -28.02
N LYS A 127 -13.56 3.85 -27.95
CA LYS A 127 -14.67 3.03 -28.43
C LYS A 127 -14.41 2.64 -29.88
#